data_AF-A0A6M1E2I6-F1
#
_entry.id   AF-A0A6M1E2I6-F1
#
_cell.length_a   1.000
_cell.length_b   1.000
_cell.length_c   1.000
_cell.angle_alpha   90.00
_cell.angle_beta   90.00
_cell.angle_gamma   90.00
#
_symmetry.space_group_name_H-M   'P 1'
#
loop_
_entity.id
_entity.type
_entity.pdbx_description
1 polymer ?
#
loop_
_entity_poly.entity_id
_entity_poly.type
_entity_poly.pdbx_seq_one_letter_code
_entity_poly.pdbx_strand_id
1 'polypeptide(L)'
;MEQNYTYTDAFEELQTIVHDIETGEVSVDVLAEKIKRASQLIAICKAKLTASEEEVDRLLSQLSQSNKEEDAEEDPEDTEEDDDDLEKFMDEEG
;
A
#
# COMPACT_ATOMS: atom_id res chain seq x y z
N MET A 1 -14.95 -26.25 -4.37
CA MET A 1 -15.49 -25.31 -5.37
C MET A 1 -15.00 -23.93 -4.99
N GLU A 2 -14.04 -23.39 -5.76
CA GLU A 2 -13.67 -21.97 -5.67
C GLU A 2 -14.79 -21.17 -6.32
N GLN A 3 -15.83 -20.89 -5.53
CA GLN A 3 -16.84 -19.92 -5.93
C GLN A 3 -16.13 -18.56 -5.95
N ASN A 4 -15.80 -18.07 -7.15
CA ASN A 4 -15.25 -16.74 -7.36
C ASN A 4 -16.31 -15.70 -6.97
N TYR A 5 -16.44 -15.43 -5.67
CA TYR A 5 -17.29 -14.36 -5.16
C TYR A 5 -16.74 -13.03 -5.68
N THR A 6 -17.62 -12.24 -6.31
CA THR A 6 -17.31 -10.83 -6.55
C THR A 6 -17.42 -10.07 -5.23
N TYR A 7 -16.84 -8.87 -5.18
CA TYR A 7 -16.99 -8.00 -4.02
C TYR A 7 -18.48 -7.71 -3.76
N THR A 8 -19.24 -7.41 -4.82
CA THR A 8 -20.66 -7.10 -4.75
C THR A 8 -21.47 -8.27 -4.18
N ASP A 9 -21.24 -9.50 -4.69
CA ASP A 9 -21.97 -10.68 -4.19
C ASP A 9 -21.68 -10.92 -2.70
N ALA A 10 -20.43 -10.78 -2.29
CA ALA A 10 -20.02 -10.98 -0.89
C ALA A 10 -20.62 -9.91 0.03
N PHE A 11 -20.72 -8.67 -0.48
CA PHE A 11 -21.29 -7.54 0.24
C PHE A 11 -22.81 -7.65 0.37
N GLU A 12 -23.53 -8.03 -0.68
CA GLU A 12 -24.98 -8.25 -0.64
C GLU A 12 -25.37 -9.37 0.33
N GLU A 13 -24.62 -10.49 0.31
CA GLU A 13 -24.85 -11.58 1.27
C GLU A 13 -24.57 -11.13 2.70
N LEU A 14 -23.50 -10.34 2.92
CA LEU A 14 -23.18 -9.79 4.23
C LEU A 14 -24.29 -8.86 4.73
N GLN A 15 -24.81 -7.98 3.88
CA GLN A 15 -25.94 -7.10 4.22
C GLN A 15 -27.18 -7.88 4.61
N THR A 16 -27.47 -8.97 3.88
CA THR A 16 -28.59 -9.86 4.20
C THR A 16 -28.40 -10.49 5.58
N ILE A 17 -27.21 -11.01 5.87
CA ILE A 17 -26.91 -11.59 7.18
C ILE A 17 -27.06 -10.56 8.31
N VAL A 18 -26.57 -9.34 8.11
CA VAL A 18 -26.71 -8.26 9.11
C VAL A 18 -28.17 -7.92 9.32
N HIS A 19 -28.95 -7.79 8.25
CA HIS A 19 -30.39 -7.51 8.32
C HIS A 19 -31.14 -8.59 9.10
N ASP A 20 -30.89 -9.87 8.83
CA ASP A 20 -31.52 -10.98 9.55
C ASP A 20 -31.20 -10.95 11.06
N ILE A 21 -29.96 -10.56 11.41
CA ILE A 21 -29.54 -10.44 12.81
C ILE A 21 -30.22 -9.24 13.49
N GLU A 22 -30.31 -8.10 12.81
CA GLU A 22 -30.93 -6.87 13.35
C GLU A 22 -32.44 -7.00 13.54
N THR A 23 -33.11 -7.73 12.65
CA THR A 23 -34.56 -7.99 12.73
C THR A 23 -34.92 -8.98 13.85
N GLY A 24 -33.93 -9.70 14.39
CA GLY A 24 -34.15 -10.68 15.46
C GLY A 24 -34.85 -11.95 15.00
N GLU A 25 -34.91 -12.20 13.68
CA GLU A 25 -35.45 -13.44 13.11
C GLU A 25 -34.51 -14.64 13.31
N VAL A 26 -33.29 -14.40 13.79
CA VAL A 26 -32.23 -15.40 13.96
C VAL A 26 -32.21 -15.95 15.40
N SER A 27 -32.35 -17.26 15.54
CA SER A 27 -32.19 -17.93 16.84
C SER A 27 -30.72 -17.93 17.29
N VAL A 28 -30.50 -18.01 18.61
CA VAL A 28 -29.14 -18.00 19.21
C VAL A 28 -28.25 -19.11 18.65
N ASP A 29 -28.81 -20.28 18.35
CA ASP A 29 -28.07 -21.42 17.76
C ASP A 29 -27.56 -21.11 16.34
N VAL A 30 -28.38 -20.42 15.53
CA VAL A 30 -28.05 -20.06 14.14
C VAL A 30 -27.21 -18.77 14.07
N LEU A 31 -27.28 -17.93 15.10
CA LEU A 31 -26.51 -16.69 15.20
C LEU A 31 -25.00 -16.95 15.10
N ALA A 32 -24.52 -18.00 15.77
CA ALA A 32 -23.11 -18.38 15.70
C ALA A 32 -22.68 -18.75 14.27
N GLU A 33 -23.53 -19.44 13.51
CA GLU A 33 -23.28 -19.81 12.12
C GLU A 33 -23.28 -18.58 11.20
N LYS A 34 -24.26 -17.69 11.36
CA LYS A 34 -24.36 -16.44 10.59
C LYS A 34 -23.17 -15.50 10.85
N ILE A 35 -22.72 -15.38 12.10
CA ILE A 35 -21.51 -14.60 12.44
C ILE A 35 -20.26 -15.22 11.79
N LYS A 36 -20.12 -16.55 11.83
CA LYS A 36 -19.00 -17.25 11.19
C LYS A 36 -19.01 -17.01 9.67
N ARG A 37 -20.19 -17.05 9.05
CA ARG A 37 -20.36 -16.76 7.62
C ARG A 37 -20.02 -15.30 7.29
N ALA A 38 -20.52 -14.34 8.07
CA ALA A 38 -20.20 -12.93 7.91
C ALA A 38 -18.69 -12.67 7.97
N SER A 39 -17.98 -13.32 8.91
CA SER A 39 -16.52 -13.23 9.02
C SER A 39 -15.79 -13.71 7.76
N GLN A 40 -16.27 -14.79 7.14
CA GLN A 40 -15.72 -15.27 5.86
C GLN A 40 -15.95 -14.27 4.72
N LEU A 41 -17.15 -13.69 4.64
CA LEU A 41 -17.49 -12.69 3.61
C LEU A 41 -16.63 -11.42 3.77
N ILE A 42 -16.41 -10.95 4.99
CA ILE A 42 -15.53 -9.81 5.29
C ILE A 42 -14.10 -10.09 4.83
N ALA A 43 -13.58 -11.30 5.06
CA ALA A 43 -12.24 -11.67 4.59
C ALA A 43 -12.12 -11.63 3.06
N ILE A 44 -13.16 -12.09 2.34
CA ILE A 44 -13.23 -12.02 0.88
C ILE A 44 -13.25 -10.56 0.40
N CYS A 45 -14.12 -9.73 0.99
CA CYS A 45 -14.21 -8.31 0.64
C CYS A 45 -12.87 -7.59 0.85
N LYS A 46 -12.20 -7.86 1.98
CA LYS A 46 -10.88 -7.29 2.28
C LYS A 46 -9.83 -7.74 1.26
N ALA A 47 -9.78 -9.03 0.92
CA ALA A 47 -8.83 -9.53 -0.06
C ALA A 47 -9.01 -8.87 -1.44
N LYS A 48 -10.26 -8.63 -1.87
CA LYS A 48 -10.55 -7.93 -3.13
C LYS A 48 -10.10 -6.47 -3.10
N LEU A 49 -10.34 -5.77 -2.00
CA LEU A 49 -9.90 -4.38 -1.84
C LEU A 49 -8.37 -4.27 -1.86
N THR A 50 -7.68 -5.11 -1.08
CA THR A 50 -6.21 -5.12 -1.06
C THR A 50 -5.62 -5.46 -2.42
N ALA A 51 -6.17 -6.44 -3.14
CA ALA A 51 -5.71 -6.76 -4.50
C ALA A 51 -5.89 -5.57 -5.47
N SER A 52 -6.99 -4.83 -5.35
CA SER A 52 -7.22 -3.63 -6.16
C SER A 52 -6.26 -2.50 -5.80
N GLU A 53 -5.93 -2.33 -4.51
CA GLU A 53 -4.96 -1.33 -4.04
C GLU A 53 -3.55 -1.64 -4.56
N GLU A 54 -3.12 -2.91 -4.46
CA GLU A 54 -1.83 -3.38 -4.99
C GLU A 54 -1.71 -3.16 -6.52
N GLU A 55 -2.80 -3.36 -7.26
CA GLU A 55 -2.82 -3.13 -8.70
C GLU A 55 -2.66 -1.64 -9.05
N VAL A 56 -3.32 -0.75 -8.31
CA VAL A 56 -3.16 0.70 -8.46
C VAL A 56 -1.73 1.14 -8.16
N ASP A 57 -1.16 0.68 -7.04
CA ASP A 57 0.22 1.01 -6.65
C ASP A 57 1.24 0.53 -7.68
N ARG A 58 1.01 -0.65 -8.25
CA ARG A 58 1.85 -1.19 -9.33
C ARG A 58 1.79 -0.32 -10.57
N LEU A 59 0.60 0.10 -11.00
CA LEU A 59 0.44 0.95 -12.18
C LEU A 59 1.11 2.31 -11.97
N LEU A 60 0.90 2.94 -10.81
CA LEU A 60 1.55 4.20 -10.42
C LEU A 60 3.08 4.07 -10.44
N SER A 61 3.62 2.96 -9.92
CA SER A 61 5.06 2.70 -9.92
C SER A 61 5.62 2.59 -11.34
N GLN A 62 4.93 1.89 -12.23
CA GLN A 62 5.32 1.76 -13.64
C GLN A 62 5.34 3.12 -14.35
N LEU A 63 4.30 3.93 -14.16
CA LEU A 63 4.21 5.30 -14.70
C LEU A 63 5.37 6.18 -14.21
N SER A 64 5.77 6.05 -12.94
CA SER A 64 6.88 6.81 -12.36
C SER A 64 8.25 6.39 -12.90
N GLN A 65 8.42 5.11 -13.25
CA GLN A 65 9.68 4.56 -13.77
C GLN A 65 9.89 4.91 -15.24
N SER A 66 8.83 4.95 -16.04
CA SER A 66 8.89 5.41 -17.45
C SER A 66 9.28 6.88 -17.61
N ASN A 67 9.26 7.67 -16.54
CA ASN A 67 9.55 9.11 -16.56
C ASN A 67 10.98 9.46 -16.07
N LYS A 68 11.86 8.47 -15.90
CA LYS A 68 13.23 8.62 -15.35
C LYS A 68 14.36 8.46 -16.38
N GLU A 69 14.04 8.29 -17.67
CA GLU A 69 15.04 8.04 -18.72
C GLU A 69 15.50 9.31 -19.48
N GLU A 70 15.02 10.52 -19.15
CA GLU A 70 15.34 11.76 -19.90
C GLU A 70 16.27 12.77 -19.20
N ASP A 71 16.73 12.57 -17.96
CA ASP A 71 17.53 13.57 -17.21
C ASP A 71 18.90 13.02 -16.73
N ALA A 72 19.74 12.53 -17.65
CA ALA A 72 21.11 12.16 -17.34
C ALA A 72 22.10 12.56 -18.45
N GLU A 73 22.08 13.82 -18.88
CA GLU A 73 23.25 14.47 -19.47
C GLU A 73 23.36 15.90 -18.97
N GLU A 74 24.38 16.17 -18.13
CA GLU A 74 25.27 17.33 -18.25
C GLU A 74 26.43 17.16 -17.26
N ASP A 75 27.58 16.75 -17.80
CA ASP A 75 28.94 17.03 -17.30
C ASP A 75 29.36 18.37 -17.94
N PRO A 76 29.91 19.34 -17.19
CA PRO A 76 31.37 19.49 -17.26
C PRO A 76 32.05 20.02 -15.98
N GLU A 77 33.26 19.50 -15.74
CA GLU A 77 34.50 20.19 -15.34
C GLU A 77 34.40 21.42 -14.40
N ASP A 78 34.92 21.30 -13.18
CA ASP A 78 35.78 22.36 -12.65
C ASP A 78 37.03 21.79 -11.98
N THR A 79 38.12 22.44 -12.35
CA THR A 79 39.51 22.03 -12.36
C THR A 79 40.22 22.14 -11.00
N GLU A 80 41.36 21.48 -10.94
CA GLU A 80 42.39 21.44 -9.90
C GLU A 80 42.74 22.83 -9.29
N GLU A 81 42.87 22.92 -7.96
CA GLU A 81 43.89 23.76 -7.32
C GLU A 81 44.57 22.97 -6.19
N ASP A 82 45.90 22.98 -6.28
CA ASP A 82 46.89 22.13 -5.64
C ASP A 82 46.94 22.16 -4.10
N ASP A 83 47.48 21.05 -3.59
CA ASP A 83 48.13 20.89 -2.30
C ASP A 83 49.15 22.01 -1.97
N ASP A 84 49.49 22.08 -0.68
CA ASP A 84 50.72 22.62 -0.09
C ASP A 84 50.73 24.07 0.48
N ASP A 85 50.76 24.11 1.82
CA ASP A 85 51.89 24.69 2.58
C ASP A 85 51.94 26.21 2.85
N LEU A 86 50.95 26.77 3.57
CA LEU A 86 51.07 28.05 4.30
C LEU A 86 49.95 28.12 5.37
N GLU A 87 50.13 27.76 6.64
CA GLU A 87 50.67 28.66 7.67
C GLU A 87 51.03 27.83 8.92
N LYS A 88 52.24 27.27 8.92
CA LYS A 88 53.07 27.24 10.13
C LYS A 88 53.66 28.64 10.31
N PHE A 89 52.94 29.62 10.84
CA PHE A 89 53.57 30.82 11.38
C PHE A 89 52.72 31.41 12.52
N MET A 90 53.41 31.73 13.61
CA MET A 90 52.97 32.39 14.86
C MET A 90 52.42 31.42 15.94
N ASP A 91 53.20 30.74 16.80
CA ASP A 91 54.32 31.18 17.64
C ASP A 91 54.53 32.70 17.68
N GLU A 92 53.72 33.43 18.44
CA GLU A 92 54.16 34.53 19.33
C GLU A 92 52.96 35.28 19.96
N GLU A 93 52.95 35.26 21.30
CA GLU A 93 52.28 36.17 22.25
C GLU A 93 50.74 36.15 22.40
N GLY A 94 50.30 35.75 23.60
CA GLY A 94 48.94 35.96 24.11
C GLY A 94 48.61 35.11 25.33
#